data_AF-A0A524IFW9-F1
#
_entry.id   AF-A0A524IFW9-F1
#
_cell.length_a   1.000
_cell.length_b   1.000
_cell.length_c   1.000
_cell.angle_alpha   90.00
_cell.angle_beta   90.00
_cell.angle_gamma   90.00
#
_symmetry.space_group_name_H-M   'P 1'
#
loop_
_entity.id
_entity.type
_entity.pdbx_description
1 polymer ?
#
loop_
_entity_poly.entity_id
_entity_poly.type
_entity_poly.pdbx_seq_one_letter_code
_entity_poly.pdbx_strand_id
1 'polypeptide(L)'
;MLAFKELQDILQITIKWEEKIKELYEVAEYGLKDMEAKNVIVFLKENHTSRLDILKNLKVKDYGATEWVRFSADYKTNDLITAKIIRKDSTALEICNVILEYENKIRDFYEKIANNLKTASQKELFESLTSFKDEQISRIKNFKDQKLCK
;
A
#
# COMPACT_ATOMS: atom_id res chain seq x y z
N MET A 1 -15.76 14.84 9.58
CA MET A 1 -17.14 14.31 9.43
C MET A 1 -17.05 12.80 9.39
N LEU A 2 -17.79 12.07 10.24
CA LEU A 2 -17.75 10.60 10.27
C LEU A 2 -18.61 10.05 9.13
N ALA A 3 -18.01 9.30 8.22
CA ALA A 3 -18.74 8.61 7.16
C ALA A 3 -18.80 7.12 7.50
N PHE A 4 -19.94 6.48 7.31
CA PHE A 4 -20.00 5.02 7.27
C PHE A 4 -19.95 4.61 5.81
N LYS A 5 -19.07 3.66 5.47
CA LYS A 5 -18.96 3.10 4.13
C LYS A 5 -19.06 1.59 4.20
N GLU A 6 -19.64 1.01 3.16
CA GLU A 6 -19.61 -0.43 2.98
C GLU A 6 -18.17 -0.89 2.80
N LEU A 7 -17.86 -2.08 3.34
CA LEU A 7 -16.52 -2.66 3.24
C LEU A 7 -16.07 -2.84 1.78
N GLN A 8 -17.00 -3.10 0.87
CA GLN A 8 -16.73 -3.16 -0.57
C GLN A 8 -16.30 -1.79 -1.13
N ASP A 9 -16.94 -0.69 -0.73
CA ASP A 9 -16.54 0.66 -1.15
C ASP A 9 -15.17 1.03 -0.62
N ILE A 10 -14.85 0.60 0.61
CA ILE A 10 -13.55 0.79 1.22
C ILE A 10 -12.49 0.03 0.41
N LEU A 11 -12.75 -1.23 0.05
CA LEU A 11 -11.85 -2.03 -0.77
C LEU A 11 -11.63 -1.39 -2.16
N GLN A 12 -12.67 -0.85 -2.78
CA GLN A 12 -12.55 -0.16 -4.07
C GLN A 12 -11.70 1.11 -3.98
N ILE A 13 -11.80 1.84 -2.86
CA ILE A 13 -10.94 3.01 -2.61
C ILE A 13 -9.48 2.57 -2.42
N THR A 14 -9.23 1.51 -1.64
CA THR A 14 -7.87 1.02 -1.42
C THR A 14 -7.26 0.45 -2.68
N ILE A 15 -8.01 -0.24 -3.54
CA ILE A 15 -7.53 -0.69 -4.86
C ILE A 15 -7.00 0.50 -5.68
N LYS A 16 -7.69 1.64 -5.67
CA LYS A 16 -7.19 2.85 -6.35
C LYS A 16 -5.90 3.39 -5.74
N TRP A 17 -5.70 3.23 -4.43
CA TRP A 17 -4.45 3.60 -3.77
C TRP A 17 -3.31 2.64 -4.13
N GLU A 18 -3.62 1.35 -4.22
CA GLU A 18 -2.69 0.30 -4.63
C GLU A 18 -2.31 0.41 -6.12
N GLU A 19 -3.19 0.96 -6.97
CA GLU A 19 -2.86 1.30 -8.35
C GLU A 19 -1.89 2.48 -8.42
N LYS A 20 -2.09 3.51 -7.61
CA LYS A 20 -1.22 4.69 -7.61
C LYS A 20 0.20 4.41 -7.12
N ILE A 21 0.39 3.48 -6.18
CA ILE A 21 1.75 3.06 -5.80
C ILE A 21 2.40 2.20 -6.88
N LYS A 22 1.62 1.43 -7.64
CA LYS A 22 2.15 0.75 -8.83
C LYS A 22 2.70 1.77 -9.82
N GLU A 23 1.97 2.86 -10.08
CA GLU A 23 2.47 3.97 -10.91
C GLU A 23 3.75 4.58 -10.33
N LEU A 24 3.83 4.73 -9.00
CA LEU A 24 5.03 5.21 -8.33
C LEU A 24 6.23 4.27 -8.52
N TYR A 25 6.02 2.95 -8.42
CA TYR A 25 7.04 1.95 -8.70
C TYR A 25 7.52 2.00 -10.15
N GLU A 26 6.62 2.21 -11.12
CA GLU A 26 6.97 2.38 -12.53
C GLU A 26 7.82 3.64 -12.75
N VAL A 27 7.41 4.77 -12.19
CA VAL A 27 8.19 6.03 -12.27
C VAL A 27 9.56 5.87 -11.60
N ALA A 28 9.63 5.20 -10.45
CA ALA A 28 10.87 4.89 -9.76
C ALA A 28 11.80 4.02 -10.62
N GLU A 29 11.28 2.97 -11.26
CA GLU A 29 12.05 2.10 -12.15
C GLU A 29 12.69 2.87 -13.32
N TYR A 30 11.98 3.84 -13.88
CA TYR A 30 12.50 4.71 -14.96
C TYR A 30 13.47 5.79 -14.44
N GLY A 31 13.24 6.32 -13.24
CA GLY A 31 14.04 7.40 -12.67
C GLY A 31 15.36 6.94 -12.03
N LEU A 32 15.43 5.70 -11.55
CA LEU A 32 16.59 5.17 -10.86
C LEU A 32 17.73 4.81 -11.82
N LYS A 33 18.91 5.41 -11.58
CA LYS A 33 20.16 5.06 -12.27
C LYS A 33 20.90 3.88 -11.63
N ASP A 34 20.61 3.62 -10.35
CA ASP A 34 21.23 2.54 -9.59
C ASP A 34 20.55 1.20 -9.91
N MET A 35 21.30 0.26 -10.48
CA MET A 35 20.77 -1.04 -10.89
C MET A 35 20.31 -1.91 -9.71
N GLU A 36 20.95 -1.82 -8.54
CA GLU A 36 20.51 -2.58 -7.37
C GLU A 36 19.20 -2.05 -6.83
N ALA A 37 19.08 -0.72 -6.73
CA ALA A 37 17.83 -0.07 -6.34
C ALA A 37 16.70 -0.39 -7.33
N LYS A 38 17.02 -0.38 -8.62
CA LYS A 38 16.08 -0.75 -9.68
C LYS A 38 15.60 -2.19 -9.52
N ASN A 39 16.48 -3.15 -9.25
CA ASN A 39 16.09 -4.55 -9.04
C ASN A 39 15.13 -4.72 -7.86
N VAL A 40 15.35 -4.00 -6.76
CA VAL A 40 14.44 -4.01 -5.61
C VAL A 40 13.09 -3.41 -5.96
N ILE A 41 13.06 -2.27 -6.67
CA ILE A 41 11.82 -1.65 -7.13
C ILE A 41 11.05 -2.57 -8.08
N VAL A 42 11.73 -3.22 -9.03
CA VAL A 42 11.11 -4.19 -9.96
C VAL A 42 10.48 -5.35 -9.20
N PHE A 43 11.23 -5.94 -8.28
CA PHE A 43 10.74 -7.04 -7.45
C PHE A 43 9.52 -6.64 -6.60
N LEU A 44 9.56 -5.45 -5.98
CA LEU A 44 8.43 -4.91 -5.22
C LEU A 44 7.22 -4.67 -6.12
N LYS A 45 7.41 -4.11 -7.32
CA LYS A 45 6.37 -3.87 -8.32
C LYS A 45 5.70 -5.16 -8.77
N GLU A 46 6.49 -6.20 -9.06
CA GLU A 46 5.98 -7.51 -9.49
C GLU A 46 5.15 -8.18 -8.39
N ASN A 47 5.70 -8.22 -7.16
CA ASN A 47 4.99 -8.76 -6.00
C ASN A 47 3.67 -7.98 -5.76
N HIS A 48 3.73 -6.65 -5.82
CA HIS A 48 2.58 -5.77 -5.67
C HIS A 48 1.51 -6.00 -6.75
N THR A 49 1.93 -6.13 -8.02
CA THR A 49 1.01 -6.34 -9.14
C THR A 49 0.26 -7.66 -9.00
N SER A 50 0.96 -8.75 -8.68
CA SER A 50 0.33 -10.07 -8.47
C SER A 50 -0.76 -10.04 -7.39
N ARG A 51 -0.54 -9.25 -6.33
CA ARG A 51 -1.45 -9.13 -5.19
C ARG A 51 -2.59 -8.16 -5.47
N LEU A 52 -2.34 -7.10 -6.22
CA LEU A 52 -3.37 -6.18 -6.69
C LEU A 52 -4.40 -6.90 -7.56
N ASP A 53 -3.96 -7.83 -8.41
CA ASP A 53 -4.88 -8.64 -9.22
C ASP A 53 -5.75 -9.56 -8.36
N ILE A 54 -5.20 -10.11 -7.26
CA ILE A 54 -6.00 -10.88 -6.29
C ILE A 54 -7.03 -9.96 -5.61
N LEU A 55 -6.60 -8.78 -5.14
CA LEU A 55 -7.46 -7.79 -4.48
C LEU A 55 -8.61 -7.32 -5.38
N LYS A 56 -8.33 -7.08 -6.67
CA LYS A 56 -9.33 -6.66 -7.66
C LYS A 56 -10.42 -7.69 -7.89
N ASN A 57 -10.07 -8.97 -7.79
CA ASN A 57 -11.01 -10.07 -7.99
C ASN A 57 -11.71 -10.50 -6.69
N LEU A 58 -11.34 -9.92 -5.55
CA LEU A 58 -11.89 -10.27 -4.25
C LEU A 58 -13.29 -9.68 -4.08
N LYS A 59 -14.26 -10.55 -3.77
CA LYS A 59 -15.60 -10.14 -3.36
C LYS A 59 -15.68 -10.24 -1.84
N VAL A 60 -15.80 -9.09 -1.17
CA VAL A 60 -15.90 -9.04 0.30
C VAL A 60 -17.10 -9.83 0.83
N LYS A 61 -18.16 -9.94 0.01
CA LYS A 61 -19.36 -10.74 0.29
C LYS A 61 -19.07 -12.25 0.49
N ASP A 62 -18.01 -12.76 -0.14
CA ASP A 62 -17.62 -14.17 -0.02
C ASP A 62 -17.01 -14.47 1.36
N TYR A 63 -16.60 -13.42 2.09
CA TYR A 63 -16.02 -13.50 3.44
C TYR A 63 -17.01 -13.13 4.54
N GLY A 64 -18.25 -12.74 4.22
CA GLY A 64 -19.27 -12.39 5.23
C GLY A 64 -20.30 -11.38 4.73
N ALA A 65 -21.31 -11.11 5.56
CA ALA A 65 -22.32 -10.10 5.26
C ALA A 65 -21.67 -8.70 5.11
N THR A 66 -22.27 -7.84 4.29
CA THR A 66 -21.76 -6.48 4.07
C THR A 66 -21.78 -5.68 5.36
N GLU A 67 -20.59 -5.39 5.90
CA GLU A 67 -20.41 -4.55 7.09
C GLU A 67 -20.21 -3.08 6.73
N TRP A 68 -20.75 -2.21 7.58
CA TRP A 68 -20.52 -0.78 7.54
C TRP A 68 -19.41 -0.43 8.52
N VAL A 69 -18.27 0.02 8.00
CA VAL A 69 -17.13 0.42 8.82
C VAL A 69 -17.15 1.94 8.99
N ARG A 70 -16.87 2.38 10.22
CA ARG A 70 -16.65 3.80 10.51
C ARG A 70 -15.41 4.27 9.75
N PHE A 71 -15.66 4.99 8.67
CA PHE A 71 -14.65 5.52 7.77
C PHE A 71 -14.38 6.99 8.13
N SER A 72 -13.17 7.30 8.60
CA SER A 72 -12.79 8.70 8.75
C SER A 72 -12.50 9.29 7.37
N ALA A 73 -13.17 10.41 7.06
CA ALA A 73 -12.98 11.15 5.81
C ALA A 73 -11.57 11.76 5.66
N ASP A 74 -10.70 11.59 6.66
CA ASP A 74 -9.32 12.09 6.68
C ASP A 74 -8.40 11.32 5.71
N TYR A 75 -8.83 10.14 5.24
CA TYR A 75 -8.14 9.40 4.18
C TYR A 75 -8.51 9.92 2.78
N LYS A 76 -8.40 11.23 2.57
CA LYS A 76 -8.46 11.76 1.20
C LYS A 76 -7.23 11.25 0.45
N THR A 77 -7.45 10.77 -0.77
CA THR A 77 -6.42 10.26 -1.68
C THR A 77 -5.27 11.25 -1.89
N ASN A 78 -5.55 12.55 -1.72
CA ASN A 78 -4.58 13.64 -1.86
C ASN A 78 -3.69 13.84 -0.63
N ASP A 79 -4.10 13.36 0.55
CA ASP A 79 -3.31 13.45 1.80
C ASP A 79 -2.44 12.20 2.02
N LEU A 80 -2.85 11.07 1.43
CA LEU A 80 -2.04 9.85 1.37
C LEU A 80 -0.88 9.97 0.39
N ILE A 81 -1.10 10.69 -0.72
CA ILE A 81 -0.14 10.87 -1.83
C ILE A 81 0.23 12.33 -1.90
N THR A 82 1.34 12.69 -1.28
CA THR A 82 2.06 13.91 -1.67
C THR A 82 2.56 13.70 -3.10
N ALA A 83 1.76 14.13 -4.09
CA ALA A 83 2.06 14.06 -5.53
C ALA A 83 3.32 14.85 -5.96
N LYS A 84 4.19 15.24 -5.01
CA LYS A 84 5.25 16.23 -5.18
C LYS A 84 6.68 15.72 -5.11
N ILE A 85 6.96 14.45 -4.83
CA ILE A 85 8.28 14.14 -4.24
C ILE A 85 9.29 13.51 -5.20
N ILE A 86 8.88 12.66 -6.15
CA ILE A 86 9.86 12.08 -7.08
C ILE A 86 10.10 13.01 -8.26
N ARG A 87 11.25 13.67 -8.26
CA ARG A 87 11.80 14.43 -9.38
C ARG A 87 12.81 13.58 -10.15
N LYS A 88 13.18 14.01 -11.35
CA LYS A 88 14.14 13.29 -12.22
C LYS A 88 15.54 13.17 -11.59
N ASP A 89 15.84 14.00 -10.61
CA ASP A 89 17.07 14.04 -9.82
C ASP A 89 16.93 13.41 -8.43
N SER A 90 15.75 12.87 -8.09
CA SER A 90 15.55 12.20 -6.79
C SER A 90 16.49 11.01 -6.65
N THR A 91 17.13 10.95 -5.49
CA THR A 91 18.03 9.87 -5.11
C THR A 91 17.25 8.58 -4.84
N ALA A 92 17.93 7.44 -4.92
CA ALA A 92 17.33 6.16 -4.57
C ALA A 92 16.76 6.14 -3.15
N LEU A 93 17.44 6.82 -2.21
CA LEU A 93 17.01 6.91 -0.82
C LEU A 93 15.74 7.74 -0.65
N GLU A 94 15.59 8.85 -1.38
CA GLU A 94 14.37 9.66 -1.38
C GLU A 94 13.18 8.87 -1.95
N ILE A 95 13.38 8.17 -3.07
CA ILE A 95 12.36 7.33 -3.69
C ILE A 95 11.92 6.22 -2.72
N CYS A 96 12.87 5.50 -2.10
CA CYS A 96 12.56 4.48 -1.11
C CYS A 96 11.82 5.04 0.12
N ASN A 97 12.18 6.24 0.59
CA ASN A 97 11.49 6.88 1.72
C ASN A 97 10.03 7.21 1.39
N VAL A 98 9.76 7.73 0.19
CA VAL A 98 8.39 8.04 -0.26
C VAL A 98 7.56 6.77 -0.35
N ILE A 99 8.11 5.71 -0.95
CA ILE A 99 7.44 4.41 -1.05
C ILE A 99 7.18 3.85 0.35
N LEU A 100 8.16 3.89 1.25
CA LEU A 100 8.00 3.45 2.64
C LEU A 100 6.90 4.20 3.37
N GLU A 101 6.88 5.53 3.28
CA GLU A 101 5.84 6.35 3.92
C GLU A 101 4.46 5.92 3.43
N TYR A 102 4.34 5.68 2.13
CA TYR A 102 3.08 5.25 1.53
C TYR A 102 2.64 3.86 1.96
N GLU A 103 3.55 2.87 1.92
CA GLU A 103 3.25 1.50 2.37
C GLU A 103 2.84 1.46 3.85
N ASN A 104 3.49 2.26 4.71
CA ASN A 104 3.11 2.37 6.13
C ASN A 104 1.69 2.95 6.27
N LYS A 105 1.34 4.00 5.52
CA LYS A 105 0.00 4.59 5.59
C LYS A 105 -1.09 3.61 5.16
N ILE A 106 -0.85 2.80 4.12
CA ILE A 106 -1.79 1.76 3.70
C ILE A 106 -1.90 0.65 4.74
N ARG A 107 -0.77 0.18 5.29
CA ARG A 107 -0.77 -0.79 6.38
C ARG A 107 -1.63 -0.31 7.55
N ASP A 108 -1.38 0.90 8.04
CA ASP A 108 -2.11 1.48 9.17
C ASP A 108 -3.60 1.61 8.87
N PHE A 109 -3.95 1.85 7.60
CA PHE A 109 -5.33 1.85 7.15
C PHE A 109 -5.95 0.45 7.25
N TYR A 110 -5.30 -0.58 6.71
CA TYR A 110 -5.81 -1.96 6.79
C TYR A 110 -5.95 -2.44 8.23
N GLU A 111 -4.98 -2.14 9.09
CA GLU A 111 -5.02 -2.47 10.52
C GLU A 111 -6.21 -1.79 11.21
N LYS A 112 -6.44 -0.50 10.93
CA LYS A 112 -7.62 0.21 11.47
C LYS A 112 -8.93 -0.40 10.99
N ILE A 113 -9.03 -0.80 9.72
CA ILE A 113 -10.23 -1.47 9.23
C ILE A 113 -10.42 -2.81 9.96
N ALA A 114 -9.38 -3.66 10.03
CA ALA A 114 -9.42 -4.93 10.74
C ALA A 114 -9.90 -4.78 12.20
N ASN A 115 -9.42 -3.77 12.92
CA ASN A 115 -9.79 -3.50 14.30
C ASN A 115 -11.24 -3.01 14.48
N ASN A 116 -11.90 -2.57 13.41
CA ASN A 116 -13.29 -2.11 13.44
C ASN A 116 -14.28 -3.12 12.83
N LEU A 117 -13.80 -4.25 12.31
CA LEU A 117 -14.63 -5.31 11.76
C LEU A 117 -15.12 -6.26 12.86
N LYS A 118 -16.37 -6.72 12.73
CA LYS A 118 -16.96 -7.68 13.67
C LYS A 118 -16.88 -9.12 13.18
N THR A 119 -16.95 -9.34 11.87
CA THR A 119 -16.85 -10.67 11.26
C THR A 119 -15.41 -11.16 11.23
N ALA A 120 -15.15 -12.32 11.84
CA ALA A 120 -13.81 -12.90 11.94
C ALA A 120 -13.13 -13.11 10.59
N SER A 121 -13.82 -13.67 9.60
CA SER A 121 -13.28 -13.90 8.25
C SER A 121 -12.96 -12.60 7.48
N GLN A 122 -13.74 -11.53 7.67
CA GLN A 122 -13.41 -10.22 7.11
C GLN A 122 -12.22 -9.59 7.83
N LYS A 123 -12.11 -9.78 9.15
CA LYS A 123 -10.96 -9.33 9.93
C LYS A 123 -9.68 -10.04 9.48
N GLU A 124 -9.70 -11.36 9.36
CA GLU A 124 -8.58 -12.17 8.88
C GLU A 124 -8.09 -11.72 7.49
N LEU A 125 -9.02 -11.36 6.60
CA LEU A 125 -8.67 -10.81 5.29
C LEU A 125 -7.83 -9.52 5.44
N PHE A 126 -8.30 -8.55 6.23
CA PHE A 126 -7.57 -7.28 6.41
C PHE A 126 -6.28 -7.43 7.23
N GLU A 127 -6.20 -8.40 8.15
CA GLU A 127 -4.97 -8.77 8.85
C GLU A 127 -3.93 -9.39 7.90
N SER A 128 -4.38 -10.22 6.95
CA SER A 128 -3.52 -10.76 5.90
C SER A 128 -2.96 -9.65 5.00
N LEU A 129 -3.78 -8.65 4.66
CA LEU A 129 -3.34 -7.46 3.92
C LEU A 129 -2.34 -6.62 4.71
N THR A 130 -2.56 -6.47 6.01
CA THR A 130 -1.62 -5.78 6.92
C THR A 130 -0.26 -6.48 6.95
N SER A 131 -0.26 -7.81 7.14
CA SER A 131 0.96 -8.62 7.18
C SER A 131 1.73 -8.56 5.86
N PHE A 132 1.03 -8.55 4.73
CA PHE A 132 1.66 -8.37 3.42
C PHE A 132 2.37 -7.02 3.29
N LYS A 133 1.76 -5.95 3.81
CA LYS A 133 2.41 -4.63 3.81
C LYS A 133 3.63 -4.61 4.71
N ASP A 134 3.61 -5.30 5.85
CA ASP A 134 4.80 -5.44 6.69
C ASP A 134 5.96 -6.17 5.99
N GLU A 135 5.68 -7.20 5.19
CA GLU A 135 6.71 -7.86 4.37
C GLU A 135 7.35 -6.89 3.37
N GLN A 136 6.54 -6.09 2.67
CA GLN A 136 7.02 -5.10 1.69
C GLN A 136 7.84 -4.00 2.39
N ILE A 137 7.34 -3.46 3.51
CA ILE A 137 8.03 -2.45 4.33
C ILE A 137 9.37 -2.99 4.83
N SER A 138 9.39 -4.22 5.35
CA SER A 138 10.61 -4.87 5.85
C SER A 138 11.66 -5.03 4.76
N ARG A 139 11.25 -5.44 3.55
CA ARG A 139 12.16 -5.55 2.39
C ARG A 139 12.76 -4.20 1.98
N ILE A 140 11.94 -3.15 1.93
CA ILE A 140 12.45 -1.81 1.58
C ILE A 140 13.39 -1.29 2.68
N LYS A 141 13.07 -1.52 3.96
CA LYS A 141 13.96 -1.15 5.08
C LYS A 141 15.29 -1.89 5.02
N ASN A 142 15.28 -3.21 4.83
CA ASN A 142 16.50 -4.01 4.71
C ASN A 142 17.39 -3.54 3.55
N PHE A 143 16.79 -3.18 2.41
CA PHE A 143 17.53 -2.61 1.30
C PHE A 143 18.16 -1.25 1.67
N LYS A 144 17.42 -0.38 2.36
CA LYS A 144 17.89 0.92 2.82
C LYS A 144 19.07 0.78 3.80
N ASP A 145 18.98 -0.15 4.76
CA ASP A 145 20.01 -0.38 5.76
C ASP A 145 21.29 -0.97 5.14
N GLN A 146 21.17 -1.83 4.13
CA GLN A 146 22.32 -2.35 3.36
C GLN A 146 23.06 -1.28 2.55
N LYS A 147 22.38 -0.19 2.15
CA LYS A 147 22.96 0.96 1.44
C LYS A 147 23.55 2.03 2.37
N LEU A 148 23.11 2.10 3.65
CA LEU A 148 23.62 3.06 4.65
C LEU A 148 24.87 2.56 5.39
N CYS A 149 25.12 1.24 5.39
CA CYS A 149 26.28 0.62 6.02
C CYS A 149 27.45 0.31 5.06
N LYS A 150 27.43 0.83 3.83
CA LYS A 150 28.54 0.79 2.86
C LYS A 150 28.95 2.21 2.48
#